data_AF-A0A2V5Z6R5-F1
#
_entry.id   AF-A0A2V5Z6R5-F1
#
_cell.length_a   1.000
_cell.length_b   1.000
_cell.length_c   1.000
_cell.angle_alpha   90.00
_cell.angle_beta   90.00
_cell.angle_gamma   90.00
#
_symmetry.space_group_name_H-M   'P 1'
#
loop_
_entity.id
_entity.type
_entity.pdbx_description
1 polymer ?
#
loop_
_entity_poly.entity_id
_entity_poly.type
_entity_poly.pdbx_seq_one_letter_code
_entity_poly.pdbx_strand_id
1 'polypeptide(L)'
;MTGSTFFRNAVEIWALMELTESTSGLDLVVCACGEQEYTALDAIDAAIFRGELDVKWKEFLHQVAAESRANELDLEADQSAISSAAEAFRYEYDLITAEETEAWLANRGLTLDDFADYLTREYYANSLQEELIPDEIEYR
;
A
#
# COMPACT_ATOMS: atom_id res chain seq x y z
N MET A 1 30.65 -22.62 19.37
CA MET A 1 29.79 -23.06 20.49
C MET A 1 29.34 -21.79 21.18
N THR A 2 28.09 -21.34 21.19
CA THR A 2 26.73 -21.91 21.14
C THR A 2 25.82 -20.74 20.75
N GLY A 3 24.69 -20.83 20.07
CA GLY A 3 23.87 -21.92 19.60
C GLY A 3 22.79 -21.31 18.71
N SER A 4 22.39 -22.06 17.69
CA SER A 4 21.30 -21.75 16.78
C SER A 4 19.98 -21.58 17.54
N THR A 5 19.19 -20.56 17.19
CA THR A 5 17.73 -20.58 17.35
C THR A 5 17.08 -19.98 16.11
N PHE A 6 17.30 -20.64 14.97
CA PHE A 6 16.25 -20.74 13.95
C PHE A 6 15.10 -21.53 14.58
N PHE A 7 14.14 -20.85 15.21
CA PHE A 7 12.84 -21.46 15.48
C PHE A 7 11.95 -21.27 14.26
N ARG A 8 11.99 -22.28 13.38
CA ARG A 8 10.84 -22.65 12.58
C ARG A 8 9.74 -23.09 13.56
N ASN A 9 8.76 -22.24 13.77
CA ASN A 9 7.41 -22.69 13.98
C ASN A 9 6.54 -21.86 13.04
N ALA A 10 6.20 -22.47 11.91
CA ALA A 10 4.98 -22.16 11.20
C ALA A 10 3.85 -22.32 12.22
N VAL A 11 3.44 -21.22 12.84
CA VAL A 11 2.17 -21.19 13.55
C VAL A 11 1.14 -20.86 12.48
N GLU A 12 0.36 -21.86 12.14
CA GLU A 12 -0.89 -21.76 11.40
C GLU A 12 -1.85 -20.79 12.14
N ILE A 13 -1.65 -19.48 12.02
CA ILE A 13 -2.62 -18.47 12.49
C ILE A 13 -3.63 -18.16 11.38
N TRP A 14 -4.10 -19.19 10.66
CA TRP A 14 -5.01 -19.00 9.52
C TRP A 14 -6.35 -19.71 9.66
N ALA A 15 -6.70 -20.25 10.83
CA ALA A 15 -7.92 -21.05 10.97
C ALA A 15 -8.80 -20.78 12.18
N LEU A 16 -8.55 -19.76 13.01
CA LEU A 16 -9.41 -19.51 14.18
C LEU A 16 -9.61 -18.02 14.51
N MET A 17 -9.93 -17.20 13.52
CA MET A 17 -10.72 -16.00 13.78
C MET A 17 -12.08 -16.23 13.16
N GLU A 18 -13.04 -16.67 13.99
CA GLU A 18 -14.43 -16.41 13.67
C GLU A 18 -14.60 -14.90 13.55
N LEU A 19 -14.93 -14.47 12.33
CA LEU A 19 -15.34 -13.13 11.95
C LEU A 19 -16.59 -12.73 12.77
N THR A 20 -16.39 -12.27 14.00
CA THR A 20 -17.43 -11.60 14.75
C THR A 20 -16.85 -10.39 15.44
N GLU A 21 -17.47 -9.25 15.14
CA GLU A 21 -17.13 -7.88 15.51
C GLU A 21 -16.07 -7.22 14.65
N SER A 22 -16.48 -6.11 14.05
CA SER A 22 -15.65 -5.19 13.28
C SER A 22 -14.64 -4.53 14.20
N THR A 23 -13.64 -5.27 14.66
CA THR A 23 -12.42 -4.69 15.21
C THR A 23 -11.78 -3.90 14.07
N SER A 24 -11.59 -2.60 14.30
CA SER A 24 -10.77 -1.77 13.41
C SER A 24 -9.46 -2.55 13.17
N GLY A 25 -9.03 -2.70 11.92
CA GLY A 25 -7.79 -3.44 11.61
C GLY A 25 -6.56 -2.89 12.37
N LEU A 26 -6.67 -1.67 12.89
CA LEU A 26 -5.71 -0.99 13.74
C LEU A 26 -5.56 -1.62 15.13
N ASP A 27 -6.61 -2.25 15.68
CA ASP A 27 -6.60 -2.88 17.01
C ASP A 27 -6.05 -4.32 16.97
N LEU A 28 -5.73 -4.83 15.77
CA LEU A 28 -5.17 -6.18 15.60
C LEU A 28 -3.79 -6.27 16.27
N VAL A 29 -3.62 -7.23 17.19
CA VAL A 29 -2.31 -7.52 17.78
C VAL A 29 -1.39 -8.12 16.72
N VAL A 30 -0.31 -7.42 16.40
CA VAL A 30 0.68 -7.84 15.37
C VAL A 30 1.93 -8.46 15.98
N CYS A 31 2.29 -8.11 17.21
CA CYS A 31 3.40 -8.74 17.93
C CYS A 31 3.25 -8.60 19.45
N ALA A 32 3.98 -9.43 20.21
CA ALA A 32 4.03 -9.38 21.66
C ALA A 32 5.47 -9.52 22.16
N CYS A 33 5.81 -8.83 23.25
CA CYS A 33 7.09 -8.93 23.93
C CYS A 33 6.86 -9.03 25.45
N GLY A 34 7.06 -10.23 26.00
CA GLY A 34 6.73 -10.51 27.39
C GLY A 34 5.22 -10.47 27.61
N GLU A 35 4.77 -9.64 28.55
CA GLU A 35 3.35 -9.41 28.85
C GLU A 35 2.73 -8.27 28.02
N GLN A 36 3.52 -7.59 27.19
CA GLN A 36 3.06 -6.48 26.38
C GLN A 36 2.67 -6.95 24.98
N GLU A 37 1.45 -6.61 24.58
CA GLU A 37 0.95 -6.75 23.21
C GLU A 37 1.07 -5.41 22.48
N TYR A 38 1.34 -5.48 21.18
CA TYR A 38 1.43 -4.33 20.28
C TYR A 38 0.49 -4.53 19.11
N THR A 39 -0.33 -3.51 18.88
CA THR A 39 -1.34 -3.46 17.84
C THR A 39 -0.74 -3.00 16.51
N ALA A 40 -1.51 -3.14 15.44
CA ALA A 40 -1.17 -2.56 14.14
C ALA A 40 -1.03 -1.04 14.24
N LEU A 41 -1.85 -0.36 15.07
CA LEU A 41 -1.71 1.06 15.35
C LEU A 41 -0.36 1.38 16.00
N ASP A 42 0.05 0.62 17.01
CA ASP A 42 1.36 0.84 17.67
C ASP A 42 2.52 0.72 16.67
N ALA A 43 2.41 -0.23 15.73
CA ALA A 43 3.42 -0.40 14.67
C ALA A 43 3.45 0.79 13.71
N ILE A 44 2.28 1.31 13.31
CA ILE A 44 2.14 2.49 12.43
C ILE A 44 2.67 3.74 13.14
N ASP A 45 2.24 4.00 14.38
CA ASP A 45 2.69 5.14 15.18
C ASP A 45 4.21 5.12 15.36
N ALA A 46 4.78 3.94 15.60
CA ALA A 46 6.22 3.80 15.73
C ALA A 46 6.95 4.05 14.39
N ALA A 47 6.37 3.66 13.25
CA ALA A 47 6.91 3.96 11.93
C ALA A 47 6.86 5.46 11.60
N ILE A 48 5.75 6.13 11.96
CA ILE A 48 5.61 7.58 11.86
C ILE A 48 6.66 8.27 12.74
N PHE A 49 6.80 7.87 14.00
CA PHE A 49 7.78 8.45 14.92
C PHE A 49 9.23 8.31 14.41
N ARG A 50 9.54 7.21 13.71
CA ARG A 50 10.86 6.97 13.12
C ARG A 50 11.07 7.65 11.76
N GLY A 51 10.03 8.26 11.18
CA GLY A 51 10.07 8.86 9.84
C GLY A 51 10.15 7.82 8.71
N GLU A 52 9.79 6.56 8.98
CA GLU A 52 9.87 5.47 7.99
C GLU A 52 8.86 5.67 6.85
N LEU A 53 7.78 6.41 7.12
CA LEU A 53 6.75 6.72 6.13
C LEU A 53 7.05 8.00 5.35
N ASP A 54 8.04 8.82 5.74
CA ASP A 54 8.25 10.17 5.18
C ASP A 54 8.50 10.13 3.67
N VAL A 55 9.32 9.18 3.21
CA VAL A 55 9.65 9.02 1.79
C VAL A 55 8.39 8.63 1.02
N LYS A 56 7.64 7.64 1.52
CA LYS A 56 6.41 7.16 0.88
C LYS A 56 5.30 8.21 0.87
N TRP A 57 5.25 9.04 1.90
CA TRP A 57 4.32 10.15 1.97
C TRP A 57 4.65 11.26 0.97
N LYS A 58 5.93 11.60 0.80
CA LYS A 58 6.36 12.55 -0.23
C LYS A 58 6.07 12.03 -1.64
N GLU A 59 6.32 10.76 -1.90
CA GLU A 59 5.97 10.10 -3.16
C GLU A 59 4.45 10.19 -3.42
N PHE A 60 3.63 9.90 -2.41
CA PHE A 60 2.18 10.00 -2.49
C PHE A 60 1.70 11.43 -2.77
N LEU A 61 2.22 12.43 -2.03
CA LEU A 61 1.86 13.83 -2.23
C LEU A 61 2.23 14.32 -3.64
N HIS A 62 3.39 13.87 -4.15
CA HIS A 62 3.80 14.18 -5.52
C HIS A 62 2.84 13.58 -6.56
N GLN A 63 2.39 12.34 -6.35
CA GLN A 63 1.39 11.69 -7.21
C GLN A 63 0.04 12.43 -7.22
N VAL A 64 -0.44 12.86 -6.05
CA VAL A 64 -1.69 13.63 -5.93
C VAL A 64 -1.56 15.01 -6.60
N ALA A 65 -0.41 15.68 -6.44
CA ALA A 65 -0.15 16.95 -7.10
C ALA A 65 -0.10 16.79 -8.63
N ALA A 66 0.52 15.71 -9.13
CA ALA A 66 0.60 15.44 -10.56
C ALA A 66 -0.78 15.15 -11.18
N GLU A 67 -1.62 14.37 -10.52
CA GLU A 67 -3.01 14.13 -10.95
C GLU A 67 -3.81 15.44 -10.97
N SER A 68 -3.71 16.26 -9.93
CA SER A 68 -4.38 17.56 -9.87
C SER A 68 -3.94 18.46 -11.03
N ARG A 69 -2.64 18.47 -11.34
CA ARG A 69 -2.08 19.24 -12.44
C ARG A 69 -2.54 18.72 -13.81
N ALA A 70 -2.59 17.41 -13.99
CA ALA A 70 -3.12 16.81 -15.22
C ALA A 70 -4.57 17.21 -15.47
N ASN A 71 -5.40 17.19 -14.42
CA ASN A 71 -6.79 17.64 -14.48
C ASN A 71 -6.91 19.13 -14.86
N GLU A 72 -6.06 20.00 -14.31
CA GLU A 72 -6.05 21.43 -14.68
C GLU A 72 -5.69 21.67 -16.15
N LEU A 73 -4.80 20.83 -16.69
CA LEU A 73 -4.32 20.90 -18.07
C LEU A 73 -5.21 20.13 -19.05
N ASP A 74 -6.28 19.47 -18.57
CA ASP A 74 -7.17 18.60 -19.34
C ASP A 74 -6.38 17.52 -20.10
N LEU A 75 -5.35 16.96 -19.44
CA LEU A 75 -4.53 15.90 -20.00
C LEU A 75 -5.22 14.55 -19.82
N GLU A 76 -5.29 13.78 -20.90
CA GLU A 76 -5.74 12.40 -20.86
C GLU A 76 -4.55 11.44 -20.69
N ALA A 77 -4.69 10.48 -19.78
CA ALA A 77 -3.69 9.44 -19.60
C ALA A 77 -3.64 8.50 -20.82
N ASP A 78 -2.42 8.15 -21.25
CA ASP A 78 -2.20 7.15 -22.28
C ASP A 78 -2.64 5.76 -21.78
N GLN A 79 -3.80 5.30 -22.26
CA GLN A 79 -4.39 4.02 -21.87
C GLN A 79 -3.49 2.82 -22.21
N SER A 80 -2.63 2.93 -23.22
CA SER A 80 -1.65 1.89 -23.54
C SER A 80 -0.55 1.83 -22.48
N ALA A 81 -0.13 2.99 -21.96
CA ALA A 81 0.84 3.06 -20.87
C ALA A 81 0.25 2.52 -19.56
N ILE A 82 -1.00 2.86 -19.23
CA ILE A 82 -1.71 2.32 -18.07
C ILE A 82 -1.86 0.79 -18.16
N SER A 83 -2.26 0.27 -19.32
CA SER A 83 -2.38 -1.18 -19.54
C SER A 83 -1.03 -1.89 -19.37
N SER A 84 0.05 -1.28 -19.87
CA SER A 84 1.41 -1.83 -19.73
C SER A 84 1.88 -1.81 -18.27
N ALA A 85 1.55 -0.76 -17.51
CA ALA A 85 1.85 -0.67 -16.09
C ALA A 85 1.07 -1.72 -15.28
N ALA A 86 -0.20 -1.95 -15.60
CA ALA A 86 -1.01 -3.00 -14.99
C ALA A 86 -0.43 -4.40 -15.25
N GLU A 87 0.05 -4.66 -16.46
CA GLU A 87 0.70 -5.92 -16.81
C GLU A 87 2.03 -6.10 -16.06
N ALA A 88 2.86 -5.06 -15.99
CA ALA A 88 4.11 -5.08 -15.22
C ALA A 88 3.87 -5.35 -13.73
N PHE A 89 2.86 -4.68 -13.15
CA PHE A 89 2.42 -4.93 -11.77
C PHE A 89 2.02 -6.39 -11.58
N ARG A 90 1.18 -6.92 -12.48
CA ARG A 90 0.76 -8.32 -12.42
C ARG A 90 1.94 -9.30 -12.47
N TYR A 91 2.96 -9.02 -13.28
CA TYR A 91 4.18 -9.83 -13.29
C TYR A 91 4.99 -9.74 -11.99
N GLU A 92 5.12 -8.54 -11.39
CA GLU A 92 5.83 -8.36 -10.13
C GLU A 92 5.18 -9.13 -8.98
N TYR A 93 3.85 -9.17 -8.96
CA TYR A 93 3.06 -9.81 -7.92
C TYR A 93 2.58 -11.23 -8.26
N ASP A 94 3.06 -11.81 -9.37
CA ASP A 94 2.70 -13.17 -9.86
C ASP A 94 1.18 -13.36 -10.04
N LEU A 95 0.50 -12.34 -10.54
CA LEU A 95 -0.94 -12.30 -10.81
C LEU A 95 -1.21 -12.65 -12.27
N ILE A 96 -1.31 -13.93 -12.57
CA ILE A 96 -1.36 -14.47 -13.93
C ILE A 96 -2.71 -14.18 -14.60
N THR A 97 -3.82 -14.14 -13.85
CA THR A 97 -5.16 -13.87 -14.39
C THR A 97 -5.79 -12.58 -13.86
N ALA A 98 -6.87 -12.15 -14.53
CA ALA A 98 -7.67 -11.01 -14.08
C ALA A 98 -8.39 -11.34 -12.75
N GLU A 99 -8.92 -12.55 -12.62
CA GLU A 99 -9.59 -13.03 -11.39
C GLU A 99 -8.63 -13.07 -10.20
N GLU A 100 -7.37 -13.47 -10.42
CA GLU A 100 -6.33 -13.42 -9.39
C GLU A 100 -6.05 -11.98 -8.95
N THR A 101 -6.04 -11.04 -9.90
CA THR A 101 -5.84 -9.62 -9.61
C THR A 101 -7.02 -9.06 -8.80
N GLU A 102 -8.24 -9.34 -9.21
CA GLU A 102 -9.46 -8.93 -8.50
C GLU A 102 -9.51 -9.49 -7.08
N ALA A 103 -9.20 -10.77 -6.89
CA ALA A 103 -9.15 -11.39 -5.57
C ALA A 103 -8.04 -10.79 -4.68
N TRP A 104 -6.88 -10.50 -5.28
CA TRP A 104 -5.76 -9.87 -4.57
C TRP A 104 -6.10 -8.46 -4.07
N LEU A 105 -6.81 -7.68 -4.89
CA LEU A 105 -7.31 -6.35 -4.53
C LEU A 105 -8.41 -6.44 -3.47
N ALA A 106 -9.41 -7.32 -3.67
CA ALA A 106 -10.53 -7.47 -2.76
C ALA A 106 -10.09 -7.92 -1.36
N ASN A 107 -9.10 -8.79 -1.24
CA ASN A 107 -8.52 -9.20 0.05
C ASN A 107 -7.87 -8.04 0.83
N ARG A 108 -7.60 -6.91 0.16
CA ARG A 108 -7.06 -5.68 0.74
C ARG A 108 -8.10 -4.56 0.81
N GLY A 109 -9.37 -4.85 0.49
CA GLY A 109 -10.44 -3.87 0.47
C GLY A 109 -10.37 -2.88 -0.70
N LEU A 110 -9.63 -3.22 -1.76
CA LEU A 110 -9.46 -2.39 -2.96
C LEU A 110 -10.30 -2.93 -4.11
N THR A 111 -10.70 -2.03 -5.01
CA THR A 111 -11.40 -2.33 -6.26
C THR A 111 -10.47 -2.20 -7.47
N LEU A 112 -10.92 -2.67 -8.64
CA LEU A 112 -10.22 -2.42 -9.90
C LEU A 112 -10.15 -0.93 -10.24
N ASP A 113 -11.15 -0.14 -9.84
CA ASP A 113 -11.16 1.30 -10.05
C ASP A 113 -10.07 1.96 -9.20
N ASP A 114 -9.93 1.58 -7.92
CA ASP A 114 -8.83 2.07 -7.07
C ASP A 114 -7.46 1.74 -7.65
N PHE A 115 -7.33 0.56 -8.25
CA PHE A 115 -6.11 0.13 -8.92
C PHE A 115 -5.82 0.93 -10.20
N ALA A 116 -6.83 1.17 -11.04
CA ALA A 116 -6.70 1.99 -12.24
C ALA A 116 -6.35 3.45 -11.89
N ASP A 117 -6.98 3.99 -10.86
CA ASP A 117 -6.69 5.31 -10.31
C ASP A 117 -5.24 5.41 -9.81
N TYR A 118 -4.77 4.39 -9.07
CA TYR A 118 -3.37 4.31 -8.61
C TYR A 118 -2.39 4.36 -9.79
N LEU A 119 -2.59 3.54 -10.82
CA LEU A 119 -1.72 3.52 -12.01
C LEU A 119 -1.78 4.83 -12.79
N THR A 120 -2.94 5.47 -12.82
CA THR A 120 -3.13 6.77 -13.48
C THR A 120 -2.37 7.89 -12.77
N ARG A 121 -2.42 7.94 -11.43
CA ARG A 121 -1.62 8.86 -10.61
C ARG A 121 -0.12 8.64 -10.81
N GLU A 122 0.29 7.38 -10.82
CA GLU A 122 1.69 7.01 -11.07
C GLU A 122 2.14 7.43 -12.49
N TYR A 123 1.30 7.26 -13.50
CA TYR A 123 1.56 7.72 -14.86
C TYR A 123 1.78 9.24 -14.92
N TYR A 124 0.90 10.03 -14.29
CA TYR A 124 1.06 11.48 -14.28
C TYR A 124 2.31 11.91 -13.53
N ALA A 125 2.61 11.31 -12.38
CA ALA A 125 3.81 11.62 -11.61
C ALA A 125 5.10 11.34 -12.40
N ASN A 126 5.12 10.29 -13.22
CA ASN A 126 6.28 9.95 -14.05
C ASN A 126 6.36 10.78 -15.33
N SER A 127 5.21 11.20 -15.87
CA SER A 127 5.13 11.96 -17.13
C SER A 127 5.35 13.45 -16.92
N LEU A 128 4.85 14.00 -15.80
CA LEU A 128 5.01 15.39 -15.40
C LEU A 128 6.28 15.52 -14.55
N GLN A 129 7.44 15.61 -15.22
CA GLN A 129 8.73 15.88 -14.58
C GLN A 129 8.92 17.35 -14.16
N GLU A 130 7.86 18.18 -14.21
CA GLU A 130 7.91 19.52 -13.64
C GLU A 130 8.17 19.45 -12.13
N GLU A 131 8.85 20.45 -11.57
CA GLU A 131 9.07 20.59 -10.13
C GLU A 131 7.73 20.95 -9.48
N LEU A 132 6.84 19.96 -9.39
CA LEU A 132 5.59 20.04 -8.64
C LEU A 132 5.98 20.14 -7.18
N ILE A 133 5.69 21.29 -6.58
CA ILE A 133 5.83 21.50 -5.14
C ILE A 133 4.51 21.01 -4.54
N PRO A 134 4.46 19.81 -3.93
CA PRO A 134 3.23 19.34 -3.31
C PRO A 134 2.94 20.19 -2.07
N ASP A 135 1.67 20.34 -1.73
CA ASP A 135 1.32 20.94 -0.45
C ASP A 135 1.90 20.09 0.70
N GLU A 136 2.54 20.75 1.67
CA GLU A 136 2.99 20.07 2.90
C GLU A 136 1.77 19.76 3.77
N ILE A 137 1.21 18.57 3.57
CA ILE A 137 0.12 18.04 4.39
C ILE A 137 0.72 17.07 5.40
N GLU A 138 0.50 17.30 6.70
CA GLU A 138 0.89 16.36 7.75
C GLU A 138 -0.01 15.12 7.76
N TYR A 139 0.53 13.99 8.25
CA TYR A 139 -0.27 12.81 8.56
C TYR A 139 -1.42 13.19 9.52
N ARG A 140 -2.63 12.70 9.27
CA ARG A 140 -3.79 12.90 10.14
C ARG A 140 -4.42 11.58 10.55
#